data_AF-A8ZUN6-F1
#
_entry.id   AF-A8ZUN6-F1
#
_cell.length_a   1.000
_cell.length_b   1.000
_cell.length_c   1.000
_cell.angle_alpha   90.00
_cell.angle_beta   90.00
_cell.angle_gamma   90.00
#
_symmetry.space_group_name_H-M   'P 1'
#
loop_
_entity.id
_entity.type
_entity.pdbx_description
1 polymer ?
#
loop_
_entity_poly.entity_id
_entity_poly.type
_entity_poly.pdbx_seq_one_letter_code
_entity_poly.pdbx_strand_id
1 'polypeptide(L)'
;MVLTALLDARIFNNVKINGKKERILVNGDSLTLPYKKLMDVYFMNMAGITRGIDDVLAKGLAKLVHQGGGGKHDQSVFALAEDYLRWTPGVVFYKRPKVIRRGFQDPANQRHRKNSRSQNDRLIRIAK
;
A
#
# COMPACT_ATOMS: atom_id res chain seq x y z
N MET A 1 4.21 8.16 11.01
CA MET A 1 5.08 9.05 10.18
C MET A 1 4.57 9.20 8.76
N VAL A 2 4.41 8.12 7.98
CA VAL A 2 3.84 8.24 6.60
C VAL A 2 2.43 8.82 6.58
N LEU A 3 1.54 8.39 7.50
CA LEU A 3 0.21 9.00 7.62
C LEU A 3 0.29 10.50 7.91
N THR A 4 1.17 10.91 8.83
CA THR A 4 1.38 12.32 9.18
C THR A 4 1.79 13.13 7.95
N ALA A 5 2.67 12.60 7.11
CA ALA A 5 3.09 13.26 5.88
C ALA A 5 1.96 13.37 4.84
N LEU A 6 1.07 12.36 4.75
CA LEU A 6 -0.14 12.44 3.92
C LEU A 6 -1.12 13.50 4.45
N LEU A 7 -1.28 13.60 5.77
CA LEU A 7 -2.12 14.61 6.41
C LEU A 7 -1.57 16.03 6.24
N ASP A 8 -0.25 16.19 6.16
CA ASP A 8 0.43 17.47 5.90
C ASP A 8 0.28 17.90 4.42
N ALA A 9 0.15 16.95 3.49
CA ALA A 9 -0.06 17.24 2.07
C ALA A 9 -1.49 17.71 1.72
N ARG A 10 -2.39 17.81 2.71
CA ARG A 10 -3.79 18.22 2.49
C ARG A 10 -3.91 19.71 2.22
N ILE A 11 -4.68 20.06 1.19
CA ILE A 11 -5.03 21.42 0.82
C ILE A 11 -6.50 21.66 1.17
N PHE A 12 -6.74 22.67 1.98
CA PHE A 12 -8.07 23.06 2.40
C PHE A 12 -8.45 24.40 1.78
N ASN A 13 -9.65 24.46 1.19
CA ASN A 13 -10.23 25.71 0.75
C ASN A 13 -11.38 26.11 1.67
N ASN A 14 -11.51 27.41 1.89
CA ASN A 14 -12.65 27.98 2.59
C ASN A 14 -13.75 28.27 1.57
N VAL A 15 -14.85 27.54 1.66
CA VAL A 15 -16.00 27.73 0.78
C VAL A 15 -17.13 28.34 1.61
N LYS A 16 -17.86 29.30 1.04
CA LYS A 16 -19.09 29.80 1.66
C LYS A 16 -20.25 28.93 1.20
N ILE A 17 -20.83 28.17 2.12
CA ILE A 17 -22.08 27.42 1.89
C ILE A 17 -23.13 28.04 2.81
N ASN A 18 -24.25 28.51 2.23
CA ASN A 18 -25.35 29.13 2.98
C ASN A 18 -24.91 30.26 3.95
N GLY A 19 -23.97 31.10 3.52
CA GLY A 19 -23.46 32.22 4.31
C GLY A 19 -22.46 31.85 5.42
N LYS A 20 -22.27 30.55 5.72
CA LYS A 20 -21.26 30.05 6.67
C LYS A 20 -19.99 29.66 5.94
N LYS A 21 -18.84 29.91 6.57
CA LYS A 21 -17.53 29.49 6.05
C LYS A 21 -17.28 28.05 6.48
N GLU A 22 -17.18 27.14 5.51
CA GLU A 22 -16.80 25.75 5.73
C GLU A 22 -15.44 25.47 5.11
N ARG A 23 -14.65 24.62 5.79
CA ARG A 23 -13.30 24.25 5.36
C ARG A 23 -13.38 22.88 4.68
N ILE A 24 -13.27 22.87 3.36
CA ILE A 24 -13.41 21.65 2.55
C ILE A 24 -12.03 21.19 2.08
N LEU A 25 -11.79 19.87 2.18
CA LEU A 25 -10.58 19.24 1.65
C LEU A 25 -10.73 19.09 0.13
N VAL A 26 -9.82 19.69 -0.63
CA VAL A 26 -9.94 19.77 -2.10
C VAL A 26 -9.19 18.66 -2.80
N ASN A 27 -8.07 18.23 -2.24
CA ASN A 27 -7.16 17.24 -2.83
C ASN A 27 -7.21 15.89 -2.12
N GLY A 28 -8.34 15.54 -1.49
CA GLY A 28 -8.48 14.30 -0.71
C GLY A 28 -8.14 13.05 -1.52
N ASP A 29 -8.48 13.05 -2.81
CA ASP A 29 -8.25 11.93 -3.73
C ASP A 29 -6.93 12.05 -4.53
N SER A 30 -6.20 13.15 -4.35
CA SER A 30 -5.01 13.47 -5.15
C SER A 30 -3.87 13.99 -4.27
N LEU A 31 -3.55 13.24 -3.21
CA LEU A 31 -2.41 13.52 -2.34
C LEU A 31 -1.13 12.96 -2.95
N THR A 32 -0.25 13.86 -3.36
CA THR A 32 1.06 13.49 -3.88
C THR A 32 2.07 13.40 -2.73
N LEU A 33 2.77 12.28 -2.62
CA LEU A 33 3.75 12.04 -1.56
C LEU A 33 5.15 11.85 -2.15
N PRO A 34 5.98 12.92 -2.23
CA PRO A 34 7.33 12.79 -2.74
C PRO A 34 8.21 12.06 -1.71
N TYR A 35 8.86 10.96 -2.13
CA TYR A 35 9.82 10.23 -1.30
C TYR A 35 10.92 11.15 -0.72
N LYS A 36 11.35 12.16 -1.49
CA LYS A 36 12.32 13.16 -1.04
C LYS A 36 11.82 13.95 0.17
N LYS A 37 10.55 14.38 0.19
CA LYS A 37 9.96 15.09 1.34
C LYS A 37 9.95 14.19 2.60
N LEU A 38 9.70 12.90 2.43
CA LEU A 38 9.73 11.93 3.54
C LEU A 38 11.13 11.71 4.11
N MET A 39 12.16 11.73 3.26
CA MET A 39 13.55 11.61 3.69
C MET A 39 14.03 12.90 4.36
N ASP A 40 13.81 14.05 3.72
CA ASP A 40 14.38 15.32 4.13
C ASP A 40 13.67 15.93 5.35
N VAL A 41 12.33 15.83 5.42
CA VAL A 41 11.53 16.48 6.48
C VAL A 41 11.25 15.53 7.64
N TYR A 42 10.97 14.26 7.32
CA TYR A 42 10.56 13.27 8.33
C TYR A 42 11.69 12.29 8.69
N PHE A 43 12.91 12.52 8.17
CA PHE A 43 14.11 11.73 8.45
C PHE A 43 13.91 10.22 8.28
N MET A 44 13.02 9.80 7.38
CA MET A 44 12.75 8.39 7.15
C MET A 44 13.68 7.82 6.10
N ASN A 45 14.26 6.65 6.39
CA ASN A 45 14.96 5.88 5.38
C ASN A 45 13.98 5.21 4.39
N MET A 46 14.48 4.80 3.23
CA MET A 46 13.66 4.22 2.16
C MET A 46 12.89 2.96 2.58
N ALA A 47 13.50 2.12 3.42
CA ALA A 47 12.86 0.92 3.96
C ALA A 47 11.69 1.27 4.90
N GLY A 48 11.86 2.25 5.77
CA GLY A 48 10.83 2.74 6.69
C GLY A 48 9.68 3.42 5.96
N ILE A 49 10.00 4.18 4.89
CA ILE A 49 8.98 4.75 4.00
C ILE A 49 8.13 3.64 3.38
N THR A 50 8.78 2.64 2.78
CA THR A 50 8.07 1.54 2.09
C THR A 50 7.16 0.78 3.07
N ARG A 51 7.68 0.41 4.25
CA ARG A 51 6.89 -0.24 5.29
C ARG A 51 5.74 0.64 5.79
N GLY A 52 5.99 1.93 5.98
CA GLY A 52 4.96 2.87 6.43
C GLY A 52 3.85 3.07 5.39
N ILE A 53 4.19 3.09 4.10
CA ILE A 53 3.20 3.12 3.02
C ILE A 53 2.38 1.83 3.03
N ASP A 54 3.03 0.67 3.11
CA ASP A 54 2.35 -0.63 3.19
C ASP A 54 1.39 -0.68 4.38
N ASP A 55 1.81 -0.19 5.56
CA ASP A 55 0.97 -0.15 6.76
C ASP A 55 -0.27 0.75 6.59
N VAL A 56 -0.09 1.95 6.02
CA VAL A 56 -1.18 2.89 5.79
C VAL A 56 -2.19 2.32 4.79
N LEU A 57 -1.72 1.69 3.72
CA LEU A 57 -2.55 1.01 2.73
C LEU A 57 -3.24 -0.23 3.31
N ALA A 58 -2.54 -1.01 4.14
CA ALA A 58 -3.07 -2.24 4.74
C ALA A 58 -4.14 -1.97 5.80
N LYS A 59 -4.06 -0.84 6.49
CA LYS A 59 -5.05 -0.38 7.46
C LYS A 59 -6.27 0.31 6.82
N GLY A 60 -6.19 0.57 5.51
CA GLY A 60 -7.26 1.26 4.78
C GLY A 60 -7.32 2.76 5.03
N LEU A 61 -6.23 3.36 5.53
CA LEU A 61 -6.16 4.80 5.83
C LEU A 61 -5.93 5.65 4.58
N ALA A 62 -5.28 5.06 3.59
CA ALA A 62 -5.15 5.64 2.26
C ALA A 62 -5.32 4.56 1.20
N LYS A 63 -5.57 4.99 -0.04
CA LYS A 63 -5.61 4.18 -1.25
C LYS A 63 -4.57 4.71 -2.22
N LEU A 64 -3.90 3.81 -2.92
CA LEU A 64 -3.01 4.19 -4.02
C LEU A 64 -3.89 4.38 -5.27
N VAL A 65 -3.96 5.61 -5.78
CA VAL A 65 -4.74 5.98 -6.97
C VAL A 65 -3.88 5.81 -8.22
N HIS A 66 -2.64 6.27 -8.16
CA HIS A 66 -1.68 6.15 -9.24
C HIS A 66 -0.35 5.64 -8.68
N GLN A 67 0.15 4.54 -9.24
CA GLN A 67 1.47 4.02 -8.92
C GLN A 67 2.49 4.71 -9.83
N GLY A 68 3.24 5.65 -9.25
CA GLY A 68 4.34 6.31 -9.96
C GLY A 68 5.55 5.39 -10.15
N GLY A 69 6.59 5.93 -10.80
CA GLY A 69 7.86 5.24 -11.06
C GLY A 69 8.13 4.94 -12.54
N GLY A 70 7.24 5.34 -13.45
CA GLY A 70 7.45 5.25 -14.90
C GLY A 70 8.44 6.28 -15.45
N GLY A 71 8.81 7.30 -14.68
CA GLY A 71 9.76 8.34 -15.11
C GLY A 71 10.23 9.24 -13.96
N LYS A 72 11.20 10.13 -14.26
CA LYS A 72 11.88 10.99 -13.27
C LYS A 72 10.95 11.93 -12.50
N HIS A 73 9.78 12.23 -13.06
CA HIS A 73 8.76 13.11 -12.47
C HIS A 73 7.46 12.38 -12.13
N ASP A 74 7.40 11.07 -12.37
CA ASP A 74 6.19 10.29 -12.14
C ASP A 74 6.08 9.90 -10.66
N GLN A 75 5.15 10.54 -9.96
CA GLN A 75 4.99 10.43 -8.51
C GLN A 75 3.77 9.57 -8.17
N SER A 76 3.85 8.88 -7.03
CA SER A 76 2.71 8.13 -6.53
C SER A 76 1.65 9.08 -5.99
N VAL A 77 0.40 8.85 -6.39
CA VAL A 77 -0.78 9.61 -5.95
C VAL A 77 -1.62 8.74 -5.05
N PHE A 78 -1.99 9.29 -3.90
CA PHE A 78 -2.79 8.62 -2.88
C PHE A 78 -4.12 9.36 -2.67
N ALA A 79 -5.16 8.60 -2.37
CA ALA A 79 -6.42 9.12 -1.86
C ALA A 79 -6.50 8.81 -0.36
N LEU A 80 -6.91 9.78 0.46
CA LEU A 80 -7.14 9.58 1.88
C LEU A 80 -8.55 9.00 2.09
N ALA A 81 -8.66 7.91 2.82
CA ALA A 81 -9.98 7.34 3.12
C ALA A 81 -10.61 8.14 4.26
N GLU A 82 -11.82 8.68 4.11
CA GLU A 82 -12.51 9.54 5.10
C GLU A 82 -12.51 9.00 6.54
N ASP A 83 -12.52 7.68 6.69
CA ASP A 83 -12.45 6.97 7.97
C ASP A 83 -11.17 7.23 8.78
N TYR A 84 -10.14 7.84 8.18
CA TYR A 84 -8.89 8.20 8.87
C TYR A 84 -9.12 9.04 10.13
N LEU A 85 -10.19 9.86 10.15
CA LEU A 85 -10.55 10.69 11.32
C LEU A 85 -11.03 9.86 12.51
N ARG A 86 -11.55 8.65 12.26
CA ARG A 86 -12.06 7.74 13.29
C ARG A 86 -11.05 6.69 13.69
N TRP A 87 -9.83 6.75 13.15
CA TRP A 87 -8.82 5.72 13.36
C TRP A 87 -8.33 5.70 14.81
N THR A 88 -8.34 4.52 15.42
CA THR A 88 -7.70 4.25 16.70
C THR A 88 -6.70 3.09 16.56
N PRO A 89 -5.70 3.00 17.46
CA PRO A 89 -4.74 1.90 17.43
C PRO A 89 -5.44 0.53 17.43
N GLY A 90 -5.12 -0.30 16.45
CA GLY A 90 -5.71 -1.65 16.27
C GLY A 90 -6.87 -1.73 15.28
N VAL A 91 -7.42 -0.60 14.83
CA VAL A 91 -8.52 -0.57 13.85
C VAL A 91 -7.97 -0.67 12.42
N VAL A 92 -8.61 -1.53 11.62
CA VAL A 92 -8.39 -1.68 10.18
C VAL A 92 -9.73 -1.44 9.49
N PHE A 93 -9.85 -0.33 8.75
CA PHE A 93 -11.10 0.03 8.07
C PHE A 93 -11.30 -0.76 6.80
N TYR A 94 -10.20 -0.99 6.08
CA TYR A 94 -10.22 -1.75 4.85
C TYR A 94 -8.94 -2.58 4.74
N LYS A 95 -9.11 -3.90 4.67
CA LYS A 95 -8.00 -4.82 4.46
C LYS A 95 -7.78 -4.97 2.95
N ARG A 96 -6.67 -4.43 2.44
CA ARG A 96 -6.30 -4.62 1.03
C ARG A 96 -6.24 -6.12 0.70
N PRO A 97 -6.93 -6.59 -0.35
CA PRO A 97 -6.81 -7.97 -0.78
C PRO A 97 -5.34 -8.25 -1.14
N LYS A 98 -4.78 -9.35 -0.62
CA LYS A 98 -3.41 -9.75 -0.96
C LYS A 98 -3.39 -10.19 -2.42
N VAL A 99 -3.03 -9.27 -3.32
CA VAL A 99 -2.98 -9.53 -4.78
C VAL A 99 -1.77 -10.41 -5.15
N ILE A 100 -0.80 -10.60 -4.25
CA ILE A 100 0.40 -11.37 -4.55
C ILE A 100 0.16 -12.87 -4.35
N ARG A 101 -0.22 -13.57 -5.43
CA ARG A 101 0.10 -15.00 -5.57
C ARG A 101 1.61 -15.13 -5.80
N ARG A 102 2.38 -15.38 -4.73
CA ARG A 102 3.84 -15.61 -4.84
C ARG A 102 4.10 -17.01 -5.41
N GLY A 103 4.24 -17.13 -6.74
CA GLY A 103 4.85 -18.28 -7.43
C GLY A 103 4.60 -19.66 -6.79
N PHE A 104 5.67 -20.33 -6.37
CA PHE A 104 5.74 -21.70 -5.80
C PHE A 104 4.77 -22.05 -4.64
N GLN A 105 3.99 -21.10 -4.14
CA GLN A 105 2.95 -21.30 -3.13
C GLN A 105 1.61 -21.73 -3.72
N ASP A 106 1.50 -21.89 -5.04
CA ASP A 106 0.32 -22.49 -5.65
C ASP A 106 0.19 -23.97 -5.23
N PRO A 107 -0.90 -24.38 -4.55
CA PRO A 107 -1.13 -25.79 -4.21
C PRO A 107 -1.09 -26.72 -5.44
N ALA A 108 -1.39 -26.21 -6.64
CA ALA A 108 -1.26 -26.98 -7.89
C ALA A 108 0.20 -27.33 -8.22
N ASN A 109 1.13 -26.39 -8.04
CA ASN A 109 2.57 -26.61 -8.28
C ASN A 109 3.21 -27.51 -7.21
N GLN A 110 2.69 -27.52 -5.98
CA GLN A 110 3.15 -28.44 -4.94
C GLN A 110 2.80 -29.90 -5.24
N ARG A 111 1.64 -30.16 -5.87
CA ARG A 111 1.23 -31.52 -6.27
C ARG A 111 2.16 -32.09 -7.35
N HIS A 112 2.54 -31.27 -8.33
CA HIS A 112 3.42 -31.70 -9.42
C HIS A 112 4.81 -32.14 -8.92
N ARG A 113 5.35 -31.47 -7.89
CA ARG A 113 6.63 -31.84 -7.25
C ARG A 113 6.58 -33.12 -6.43
N LYS A 114 5.44 -33.46 -5.80
CA LYS A 114 5.31 -34.73 -5.05
C LYS A 114 5.29 -35.92 -5.99
N ASN A 115 4.61 -35.80 -7.13
CA ASN A 115 4.54 -36.87 -8.12
C ASN A 115 5.89 -37.13 -8.81
N SER A 116 6.68 -36.10 -9.12
CA SER A 116 8.00 -36.28 -9.75
C SER A 116 9.04 -36.90 -8.81
N ARG A 117 9.00 -36.61 -7.51
CA ARG A 117 9.83 -37.31 -6.51
C ARG A 117 9.45 -38.79 -6.38
N SER A 118 8.14 -39.09 -6.34
CA SER A 118 7.66 -40.47 -6.26
C SER A 118 8.00 -41.31 -7.49
N GLN A 119 8.10 -40.72 -8.69
CA GLN A 119 8.50 -41.44 -9.90
C GLN A 119 10.01 -41.72 -9.92
N ASN A 120 10.84 -40.74 -9.55
CA ASN A 120 12.30 -40.93 -9.49
C ASN A 120 12.69 -41.97 -8.43
N ASP A 121 12.05 -41.98 -7.26
CA ASP A 121 12.31 -42.98 -6.22
C ASP A 121 11.89 -44.41 -6.64
N ARG A 122 10.89 -44.55 -7.52
CA ARG A 122 10.51 -45.85 -8.11
C ARG A 122 11.52 -46.33 -9.15
N LEU A 123 12.00 -45.44 -10.01
CA LEU A 123 13.00 -45.78 -11.03
C LEU A 123 14.33 -46.22 -10.41
N ILE A 124 14.74 -45.59 -9.31
CA ILE A 124 15.97 -45.95 -8.58
C ILE A 124 15.87 -47.33 -7.91
N ARG A 125 14.66 -47.77 -7.50
CA ARG A 125 14.46 -49.11 -6.90
C ARG A 125 14.39 -50.26 -7.91
N ILE A 126 14.05 -49.97 -9.17
CA ILE A 126 13.97 -50.98 -10.24
C ILE A 126 15.37 -51.21 -10.87
N ALA A 127 16.29 -50.27 -10.71
CA ALA A 127 17.65 -50.32 -11.26
C ALA A 127 18.71 -50.92 -10.29
N LYS A 128 18.29 -51.63 -9.24
CA LYS A 128 19.12 -52.43 -8.34
C LYS A 128 18.70 -53.88 -8.40
#